data_AF-A0A1W9UFN3-F1
#
_entry.id   AF-A0A1W9UFN3-F1
#
_cell.length_a   1.000
_cell.length_b   1.000
_cell.length_c   1.000
_cell.angle_alpha   90.00
_cell.angle_beta   90.00
_cell.angle_gamma   90.00
#
_symmetry.space_group_name_H-M   'P 1'
#
loop_
_entity.id
_entity.type
_entity.pdbx_description
1 polymer ?
#
loop_
_entity_poly.entity_id
_entity_poly.type
_entity_poly.pdbx_seq_one_letter_code
_entity_poly.pdbx_strand_id
1 'polypeptide(L)'
;MKLRCPVCHSSNSLEAYAADEAGRELLVALAGNTQMFKPLVHYLGLFRASSRDLANARALKLVNEVLTIPADPQHLATALNETVEAMRAKQQQGDHRPLKNHNYLKRVLETVVITPTVAVAIATDQPQAPKGKRAQAIHLLGQWAGDNWLRQEIGRGLATFIGVGRQGAPAVDTVIVTAGLWEDFLIGKKVTILEVDQSRIQAGFKELLNNFEKWPEPKDLFARLPRRPERKKVEAGLSDDDRAKGKAFFKGLQK
;
A
#
# COMPACT_ATOMS: atom_id res chain seq x y z
N MET A 1 27.08 12.47 17.98
CA MET A 1 26.30 11.19 17.78
C MET A 1 26.65 10.61 16.42
N LYS A 2 26.69 9.28 16.21
CA LYS A 2 26.96 8.70 14.88
C LYS A 2 25.68 8.34 14.13
N LEU A 3 25.61 8.70 12.85
CA LEU A 3 24.61 8.19 11.92
C LEU A 3 25.21 7.02 11.12
N ARG A 4 24.38 6.03 10.80
CA ARG A 4 24.76 4.90 9.93
C ARG A 4 23.78 4.80 8.77
N CYS A 5 24.30 4.80 7.54
CA CYS A 5 23.49 4.62 6.35
C CYS A 5 22.95 3.18 6.29
N PRO A 6 21.64 2.95 6.13
CA PRO A 6 21.09 1.60 6.01
C PRO A 6 21.36 0.96 4.64
N VAL A 7 21.78 1.74 3.64
CA VAL A 7 22.02 1.28 2.26
C VAL A 7 23.46 0.79 2.07
N CYS A 8 24.45 1.60 2.44
CA CYS A 8 25.87 1.26 2.23
C CYS A 8 26.65 1.06 3.54
N HIS A 9 26.00 1.15 4.69
CA HIS A 9 26.58 0.96 6.02
C HIS A 9 27.71 1.93 6.40
N SER A 10 27.99 2.95 5.60
CA SER A 10 28.87 4.05 5.97
C SER A 10 28.38 4.70 7.27
N SER A 11 29.34 5.10 8.11
CA SER A 11 29.04 5.78 9.37
C SER A 11 29.81 7.08 9.44
N ASN A 12 29.12 8.16 9.81
CA ASN A 12 29.72 9.47 9.98
C ASN A 12 29.12 10.17 11.21
N SER A 13 29.83 11.16 11.75
CA SER A 13 29.33 11.97 12.86
C SER A 13 28.16 12.84 12.38
N LEU A 14 27.14 13.04 13.23
CA LEU A 14 26.04 13.96 12.94
C LEU A 14 26.58 15.38 12.73
N GLU A 15 27.60 15.74 13.50
CA GLU A 15 28.31 16.99 13.48
C GLU A 15 28.92 17.27 12.09
N ALA A 16 29.40 16.24 11.39
CA ALA A 16 29.93 16.39 10.03
C ALA A 16 28.84 16.77 9.01
N TYR A 17 27.60 16.29 9.17
CA TYR A 17 26.48 16.66 8.30
C TYR A 17 25.99 18.10 8.53
N ALA A 18 26.27 18.65 9.71
CA ALA A 18 25.91 20.02 10.09
C ALA A 18 27.09 21.00 10.04
N ALA A 19 28.26 20.59 9.54
CA ALA A 19 29.44 21.45 9.54
C ALA A 19 29.30 22.65 8.58
N ASP A 20 28.70 22.41 7.41
CA ASP A 20 28.46 23.43 6.39
C ASP A 20 27.16 24.20 6.65
N GLU A 21 27.15 25.52 6.39
CA GLU A 21 25.98 26.39 6.60
C GLU A 21 24.82 25.98 5.68
N ALA A 22 25.09 25.79 4.38
CA ALA A 22 24.04 25.40 3.45
C ALA A 22 23.47 24.00 3.77
N GLY A 23 24.32 23.09 4.26
CA GLY A 23 23.88 21.80 4.81
C GLY A 23 22.95 21.95 6.00
N ARG A 24 23.28 22.83 6.96
CA ARG A 24 22.41 23.12 8.12
C ARG A 24 21.07 23.72 7.72
N GLU A 25 21.09 24.77 6.90
CA GLU A 25 19.86 25.42 6.41
C GLU A 25 18.99 24.44 5.62
N LEU A 26 19.58 23.55 4.81
CA LEU A 26 18.85 22.50 4.11
C LEU A 26 18.16 21.54 5.08
N LEU A 27 18.85 21.09 6.13
CA LEU A 27 18.27 20.21 7.14
C LEU A 27 17.13 20.90 7.90
N VAL A 28 17.27 22.18 8.22
CA VAL A 28 16.22 22.99 8.86
C VAL A 28 15.01 23.13 7.94
N ALA A 29 15.22 23.47 6.66
CA ALA A 29 14.14 23.61 5.68
C ALA A 29 13.37 22.29 5.49
N LEU A 30 14.07 21.16 5.41
CA LEU A 30 13.43 19.85 5.31
C LEU A 30 12.66 19.49 6.59
N ALA A 31 13.27 19.67 7.77
CA ALA A 31 12.66 19.34 9.05
C ALA A 31 11.42 20.19 9.36
N GLY A 32 11.41 21.46 8.94
CA GLY A 32 10.25 22.36 9.07
C GLY A 32 9.06 21.97 8.20
N ASN A 33 9.26 21.10 7.21
CA ASN A 33 8.25 20.67 6.24
C ASN A 33 7.97 19.17 6.37
N THR A 34 7.56 18.72 7.55
CA THR A 34 7.43 17.28 7.90
C THR A 34 6.55 16.48 6.93
N GLN A 35 5.43 17.05 6.47
CA GLN A 35 4.52 16.41 5.52
C GLN A 35 5.16 16.23 4.13
N MET A 36 6.07 17.14 3.75
CA MET A 36 6.76 17.15 2.46
C MET A 36 8.20 16.62 2.54
N PHE A 37 8.68 16.21 3.73
CA PHE A 37 10.07 15.80 3.94
C PHE A 37 10.51 14.74 2.94
N LYS A 38 9.76 13.63 2.85
CA LYS A 38 10.11 12.52 1.94
C LYS A 38 9.95 12.91 0.46
N PRO A 39 8.82 13.51 0.02
CA PRO A 39 8.68 13.99 -1.35
C PRO A 39 9.83 14.93 -1.77
N LEU A 40 10.20 15.90 -0.92
CA LEU A 40 11.29 16.84 -1.20
C LEU A 40 12.64 16.14 -1.32
N VAL A 41 12.99 15.26 -0.37
CA VAL A 41 14.27 14.52 -0.41
C VAL A 41 14.39 13.68 -1.69
N HIS A 42 13.32 12.98 -2.07
CA HIS A 42 13.32 12.19 -3.31
C HIS A 42 13.39 13.07 -4.56
N TYR A 43 12.67 14.19 -4.56
CA TYR A 43 12.65 15.12 -5.68
C TYR A 43 14.02 15.79 -5.92
N LEU A 44 14.73 16.17 -4.86
CA LEU A 44 16.12 16.68 -4.97
C LEU A 44 17.04 15.66 -5.64
N GLY A 45 16.81 14.36 -5.40
CA GLY A 45 17.55 13.27 -6.03
C GLY A 45 17.45 13.27 -7.57
N LEU A 46 16.47 13.94 -8.17
CA LEU A 46 16.30 14.05 -9.62
C LEU A 46 17.24 15.08 -10.27
N PHE A 47 17.91 15.93 -9.48
CA PHE A 47 18.81 16.98 -9.98
C PHE A 47 20.29 16.57 -9.96
N ARG A 48 20.63 15.42 -9.36
CA ARG A 48 22.03 14.94 -9.31
C ARG A 48 22.40 14.26 -10.62
N ALA A 49 23.65 14.44 -11.04
CA ALA A 49 24.22 13.68 -12.16
C ALA A 49 24.53 12.24 -11.74
N SER A 50 24.70 11.34 -12.71
CA SER A 50 25.09 9.94 -12.43
C SER A 50 26.49 9.82 -11.81
N SER A 51 27.37 10.79 -12.09
CA SER A 51 28.78 10.78 -11.67
C SER A 51 29.12 11.70 -10.51
N ARG A 52 28.19 12.57 -10.07
CA ARG A 52 28.45 13.59 -9.05
C ARG A 52 27.25 13.83 -8.16
N ASP A 53 27.53 14.01 -6.87
CA ASP A 53 26.54 14.36 -5.87
C ASP A 53 26.01 15.79 -6.04
N LEU A 54 24.81 16.00 -5.53
CA LEU A 54 24.19 17.33 -5.48
C LEU A 54 24.78 18.11 -4.30
N ALA A 55 25.44 19.23 -4.59
CA ALA A 55 25.99 20.10 -3.54
C ALA A 55 24.87 20.69 -2.64
N ASN A 56 25.13 20.81 -1.34
CA ASN A 56 24.16 21.32 -0.35
C ASN A 56 23.61 22.70 -0.71
N ALA A 57 24.49 23.64 -1.12
CA ALA A 57 24.06 24.97 -1.57
C ALA A 57 23.09 24.92 -2.75
N ARG A 58 23.29 23.99 -3.69
CA ARG A 58 22.36 23.82 -4.82
C ARG A 58 21.05 23.16 -4.35
N ALA A 59 21.13 22.16 -3.48
CA ALA A 59 19.96 21.50 -2.92
C ALA A 59 19.08 22.47 -2.12
N LEU A 60 19.68 23.30 -1.25
CA LEU A 60 19.00 24.34 -0.49
C LEU A 60 18.27 25.33 -1.40
N LYS A 61 18.95 25.83 -2.45
CA LYS A 61 18.33 26.70 -3.45
C LYS A 61 17.11 26.04 -4.10
N LEU A 62 17.21 24.76 -4.49
CA LEU A 62 16.10 24.01 -5.10
C LEU A 62 14.93 23.82 -4.13
N VAL A 63 15.19 23.51 -2.86
CA VAL A 63 14.12 23.38 -1.84
C VAL A 63 13.40 24.72 -1.66
N ASN A 64 14.13 25.81 -1.52
CA ASN A 64 13.53 27.14 -1.35
C ASN A 64 12.73 27.58 -2.59
N GLU A 65 13.19 27.25 -3.80
CA GLU A 65 12.43 27.46 -5.04
C GLU A 65 11.13 26.65 -5.07
N VAL A 66 11.09 25.44 -4.50
CA VAL A 66 9.86 24.63 -4.38
C VAL A 66 8.92 25.20 -3.32
N LEU A 67 9.44 25.57 -2.14
CA LEU A 67 8.63 26.08 -1.03
C LEU A 67 8.01 27.46 -1.31
N THR A 68 8.54 28.18 -2.30
CA THR A 68 7.98 29.46 -2.77
C THR A 68 6.91 29.31 -3.85
N ILE A 69 6.62 28.09 -4.30
CA ILE A 69 5.51 27.83 -5.24
C ILE A 69 4.18 28.05 -4.49
N PRO A 70 3.31 28.95 -4.97
CA PRO A 70 2.04 29.25 -4.31
C PRO A 70 1.03 28.12 -4.54
N ALA A 71 1.13 27.05 -3.75
CA ALA A 71 0.24 25.90 -3.80
C ALA A 71 -0.05 25.37 -2.40
N ASP A 72 -1.18 24.68 -2.25
CA ASP A 72 -1.48 23.95 -1.03
C ASP A 72 -0.38 22.89 -0.73
N PRO A 73 0.10 22.74 0.52
CA PRO A 73 1.17 21.81 0.84
C PRO A 73 0.87 20.34 0.51
N GLN A 74 -0.39 19.89 0.63
CA GLN A 74 -0.76 18.51 0.26
C GLN A 74 -0.80 18.33 -1.26
N HIS A 75 -1.28 19.35 -1.96
CA HIS A 75 -1.24 19.40 -3.41
C HIS A 75 0.20 19.31 -3.93
N LEU A 76 1.09 20.14 -3.38
CA LEU A 76 2.49 20.17 -3.75
C LEU A 76 3.20 18.85 -3.41
N ALA A 77 2.90 18.25 -2.25
CA ALA A 77 3.41 16.93 -1.87
C ALA A 77 3.03 15.84 -2.89
N THR A 78 1.78 15.84 -3.35
CA THR A 78 1.28 14.90 -4.36
C THR A 78 1.99 15.12 -5.69
N ALA A 79 2.10 16.37 -6.15
CA ALA A 79 2.79 16.71 -7.40
C ALA A 79 4.29 16.32 -7.38
N LEU A 80 4.97 16.49 -6.25
CA LEU A 80 6.35 16.06 -6.05
C LEU A 80 6.48 14.53 -6.19
N ASN A 81 5.58 13.76 -5.56
CA ASN A 81 5.59 12.31 -5.64
C ASN A 81 5.33 11.81 -7.07
N GLU A 82 4.32 12.34 -7.75
CA GLU A 82 4.04 11.98 -9.15
C GLU A 82 5.20 12.32 -10.07
N THR A 83 5.85 13.46 -9.85
CA THR A 83 7.05 13.84 -10.59
C THR A 83 8.18 12.82 -10.39
N VAL A 84 8.42 12.39 -9.15
CA VAL A 84 9.45 11.38 -8.84
C VAL A 84 9.13 10.05 -9.50
N GLU A 85 7.90 9.57 -9.41
CA GLU A 85 7.51 8.29 -10.02
C GLU A 85 7.58 8.33 -11.55
N ALA A 86 7.13 9.42 -12.18
CA ALA A 86 7.26 9.61 -13.62
C ALA A 86 8.73 9.63 -14.08
N MET A 87 9.63 10.27 -13.31
CA MET A 87 11.06 10.27 -13.65
C MET A 87 11.71 8.91 -13.40
N ARG A 88 11.33 8.19 -12.34
CA ARG A 88 11.82 6.81 -12.09
C ARG A 88 11.43 5.86 -13.20
N ALA A 89 10.19 5.94 -13.70
CA ALA A 89 9.75 5.13 -14.83
C ALA A 89 10.61 5.39 -16.09
N LYS A 90 10.96 6.66 -16.36
CA LYS A 90 11.87 7.01 -17.46
C LYS A 90 13.30 6.51 -17.24
N GLN A 91 13.79 6.56 -16.01
CA GLN A 91 15.10 6.02 -15.64
C GLN A 91 15.15 4.49 -15.83
N GLN A 92 14.08 3.77 -15.52
CA GLN A 92 13.99 2.33 -15.80
C GLN A 92 14.03 2.02 -17.30
N GLN A 93 13.59 2.96 -18.14
CA GLN A 93 13.68 2.89 -19.60
C GLN A 93 15.03 3.39 -20.15
N GLY A 94 15.99 3.74 -19.27
CA GLY A 94 17.34 4.16 -19.63
C GLY A 94 17.56 5.68 -19.74
N ASP A 95 16.53 6.51 -19.50
CA ASP A 95 16.70 7.98 -19.49
C ASP A 95 17.02 8.50 -18.08
N HIS A 96 18.33 8.66 -17.81
CA HIS A 96 18.85 9.14 -16.54
C HIS A 96 19.24 10.62 -16.53
N ARG A 97 18.71 11.43 -17.45
CA ARG A 97 19.07 12.85 -17.53
C ARG A 97 18.56 13.61 -16.29
N PRO A 98 19.44 14.36 -15.59
CA PRO A 98 19.03 15.15 -14.44
C PRO A 98 18.09 16.28 -14.84
N LEU A 99 17.18 16.64 -13.93
CA LEU A 99 16.36 17.83 -14.09
C LEU A 99 17.22 19.08 -13.99
N LYS A 100 16.88 20.09 -14.82
CA LYS A 100 17.56 21.39 -14.82
C LYS A 100 16.82 22.46 -14.01
N ASN A 101 15.49 22.32 -13.90
CA ASN A 101 14.59 23.28 -13.28
C ASN A 101 13.26 22.61 -12.86
N HIS A 102 12.35 23.40 -12.28
CA HIS A 102 11.06 22.95 -11.77
C HIS A 102 9.92 22.92 -12.80
N ASN A 103 10.19 23.11 -14.10
CA ASN A 103 9.14 23.25 -15.11
C ASN A 103 8.27 21.99 -15.21
N TYR A 104 8.87 20.81 -15.05
CA TYR A 104 8.09 19.57 -15.04
C TYR A 104 7.18 19.47 -13.82
N LEU A 105 7.69 19.81 -12.62
CA LEU A 105 6.89 19.86 -11.40
C LEU A 105 5.71 20.83 -11.52
N LYS A 106 5.95 22.03 -12.06
CA LYS A 106 4.89 23.02 -12.28
C LYS A 106 3.79 22.49 -13.21
N ARG A 107 4.17 21.79 -14.28
CA ARG A 107 3.20 21.13 -15.18
C ARG A 107 2.41 20.02 -14.50
N VAL A 108 3.05 19.20 -13.67
CA VAL A 108 2.37 18.14 -12.91
C VAL A 108 1.38 18.76 -11.92
N LEU A 109 1.77 19.85 -11.26
CA LEU A 109 0.94 20.60 -10.32
C LEU A 109 -0.32 21.19 -10.98
N GLU A 110 -0.28 21.51 -12.28
CA GLU A 110 -1.47 21.94 -13.03
C GLU A 110 -2.46 20.80 -13.29
N THR A 111 -1.98 19.55 -13.34
CA THR A 111 -2.77 18.38 -13.74
C THR A 111 -3.17 17.46 -12.60
N VAL A 112 -2.46 17.52 -11.47
CA VAL A 112 -2.66 16.56 -10.39
C VAL A 112 -3.96 16.86 -9.64
N VAL A 113 -4.76 15.81 -9.44
CA VAL A 113 -6.01 15.90 -8.69
C VAL A 113 -5.73 15.43 -7.28
N ILE A 114 -6.01 16.28 -6.30
CA ILE A 114 -5.97 15.89 -4.90
C ILE A 114 -7.13 14.94 -4.67
N THR A 115 -6.85 13.64 -4.64
CA THR A 115 -7.82 12.67 -4.09
C THR A 115 -7.70 12.76 -2.58
N PRO A 116 -8.76 13.11 -1.83
CA PRO A 116 -8.70 13.16 -0.38
C PRO A 116 -8.43 11.77 0.17
N THR A 117 -7.17 11.49 0.47
CA THR A 117 -6.74 10.30 1.18
C THR A 117 -7.17 10.44 2.63
N VAL A 118 -8.18 9.66 3.05
CA VAL A 118 -8.48 9.49 4.48
C VAL A 118 -7.21 8.97 5.15
N ALA A 119 -6.64 9.79 6.03
CA ALA A 119 -5.39 9.50 6.71
C ALA A 119 -5.54 8.30 7.65
N VAL A 120 -5.26 7.10 7.14
CA VAL A 120 -4.78 6.00 7.99
C VAL A 120 -3.30 6.27 8.22
N ALA A 121 -2.95 6.58 9.47
CA ALA A 121 -1.56 6.73 9.87
C ALA A 121 -0.82 5.38 9.66
N ILE A 122 -0.14 5.24 8.53
CA ILE A 122 0.80 4.14 8.31
C ILE A 122 2.19 4.67 8.63
N ALA A 123 2.72 4.22 9.77
CA ALA A 123 4.13 4.26 10.07
C ALA A 123 4.90 3.72 8.85
N THR A 124 5.71 4.58 8.25
CA THR A 124 6.45 4.22 7.04
C THR A 124 7.59 3.27 7.38
N ASP A 125 7.46 2.03 6.93
CA ASP A 125 8.59 1.13 6.68
C ASP A 125 8.55 0.77 5.19
N GLN A 126 9.54 1.21 4.42
CA GLN A 126 9.75 0.65 3.08
C GLN A 126 10.46 -0.70 3.25
N PRO A 127 10.09 -1.73 2.46
CA PRO A 127 10.45 -3.11 2.76
C PRO A 127 11.95 -3.32 2.60
N GLN A 128 12.66 -3.46 3.72
CA GLN A 128 13.79 -4.39 3.74
C GLN A 128 13.23 -5.75 3.33
N ALA A 129 13.90 -6.46 2.42
CA ALA A 129 13.57 -7.85 2.13
C ALA A 129 13.37 -8.57 3.47
N PRO A 130 12.21 -9.20 3.69
CA PRO A 130 11.83 -9.71 5.01
C PRO A 130 12.94 -10.63 5.53
N LYS A 131 13.64 -10.19 6.59
CA LYS A 131 14.74 -10.96 7.17
C LYS A 131 14.14 -12.13 7.96
N GLY A 132 14.16 -13.31 7.36
CA GLY A 132 13.73 -14.57 7.98
C GLY A 132 12.56 -15.24 7.27
N LYS A 133 12.54 -16.58 7.29
CA LYS A 133 11.55 -17.41 6.57
C LYS A 133 10.09 -17.06 6.90
N ARG A 134 9.78 -16.80 8.17
CA ARG A 134 8.41 -16.44 8.61
C ARG A 134 7.97 -15.08 8.07
N ALA A 135 8.85 -14.07 8.17
CA ALA A 135 8.57 -12.74 7.63
C ALA A 135 8.39 -12.79 6.11
N GLN A 136 9.17 -13.63 5.42
CA GLN A 136 9.06 -13.81 3.98
C GLN A 136 7.75 -14.47 3.57
N ALA A 137 7.31 -15.50 4.30
CA ALA A 137 6.02 -16.13 4.05
C ALA A 137 4.84 -15.18 4.28
N ILE A 138 4.87 -14.37 5.35
CA ILE A 138 3.85 -13.34 5.63
C ILE A 138 3.81 -12.29 4.51
N HIS A 139 4.97 -11.83 4.05
CA HIS A 139 5.07 -10.89 2.94
C HIS A 139 4.50 -11.46 1.64
N LEU A 140 4.86 -12.70 1.30
CA LEU A 140 4.35 -13.39 0.12
C LEU A 140 2.82 -13.53 0.17
N LEU A 141 2.25 -13.91 1.32
CA LEU A 141 0.79 -13.96 1.49
C LEU A 141 0.11 -12.61 1.25
N GLY A 142 0.73 -11.52 1.72
CA GLY A 142 0.25 -10.17 1.44
C GLY A 142 0.30 -9.80 -0.05
N GLN A 143 1.40 -10.15 -0.74
CA GLN A 143 1.54 -9.92 -2.19
C GLN A 143 0.56 -10.76 -3.01
N TRP A 144 0.36 -12.02 -2.65
CA TRP A 144 -0.61 -12.91 -3.31
C TRP A 144 -2.05 -12.43 -3.14
N ALA A 145 -2.37 -11.84 -1.99
CA ALA A 145 -3.71 -11.33 -1.73
C ALA A 145 -4.13 -10.19 -2.66
N GLY A 146 -3.22 -9.25 -2.93
CA GLY A 146 -3.51 -8.07 -3.75
C GLY A 146 -4.78 -7.35 -3.27
N ASP A 147 -5.65 -6.98 -4.22
CA ASP A 147 -6.91 -6.26 -3.95
C ASP A 147 -8.13 -7.20 -3.81
N ASN A 148 -7.94 -8.51 -3.85
CA ASN A 148 -9.04 -9.46 -3.71
C ASN A 148 -9.40 -9.64 -2.24
N TRP A 149 -10.61 -9.23 -1.87
CA TRP A 149 -11.08 -9.25 -0.47
C TRP A 149 -11.00 -10.65 0.19
N LEU A 150 -11.33 -11.72 -0.54
CA LEU A 150 -11.33 -13.08 0.01
C LEU A 150 -9.89 -13.52 0.27
N ARG A 151 -8.98 -13.25 -0.68
CA ARG A 151 -7.56 -13.54 -0.50
C ARG A 151 -6.93 -12.70 0.60
N GLN A 152 -7.36 -11.46 0.79
CA GLN A 152 -6.91 -10.62 1.91
C GLN A 152 -7.28 -11.24 3.27
N GLU A 153 -8.51 -11.73 3.43
CA GLU A 153 -8.92 -12.38 4.67
C GLU A 153 -8.22 -13.72 4.90
N ILE A 154 -8.04 -14.54 3.84
CA ILE A 154 -7.28 -15.79 3.90
C ILE A 154 -5.82 -15.51 4.24
N GLY A 155 -5.17 -14.61 3.50
CA GLY A 155 -3.77 -14.24 3.68
C GLY A 155 -3.50 -13.69 5.07
N ARG A 156 -4.35 -12.80 5.58
CA ARG A 156 -4.26 -12.27 6.95
C ARG A 156 -4.43 -13.37 7.98
N GLY A 157 -5.43 -14.23 7.81
CA GLY A 157 -5.68 -15.38 8.68
C GLY A 157 -4.45 -16.29 8.77
N LEU A 158 -3.99 -16.82 7.63
CA LEU A 158 -2.82 -17.71 7.57
C LEU A 158 -1.53 -17.05 8.10
N ALA A 159 -1.32 -15.77 7.82
CA ALA A 159 -0.18 -15.01 8.34
C ALA A 159 -0.12 -14.99 9.87
N THR A 160 -1.26 -14.98 10.58
CA THR A 160 -1.26 -15.05 12.05
C THR A 160 -0.70 -16.38 12.57
N PHE A 161 -1.05 -17.51 11.96
CA PHE A 161 -0.54 -18.83 12.36
C PHE A 161 0.97 -18.97 12.06
N ILE A 162 1.44 -18.37 10.95
CA ILE A 162 2.87 -18.30 10.63
C ILE A 162 3.62 -17.43 11.64
N GLY A 163 3.04 -16.30 12.03
CA GLY A 163 3.62 -15.38 13.02
C GLY A 163 3.80 -16.03 14.39
N VAL A 164 2.80 -16.74 14.87
CA VAL A 164 2.86 -17.49 16.14
C VAL A 164 3.76 -18.73 16.03
N GLY A 165 4.07 -19.20 14.82
CA GLY A 165 5.00 -20.29 14.60
C GLY A 165 4.41 -21.68 14.85
N ARG A 166 3.15 -21.88 14.44
CA ARG A 166 2.41 -23.13 14.63
C ARG A 166 3.13 -24.32 13.97
N GLN A 167 3.09 -25.47 14.64
CA GLN A 167 3.67 -26.71 14.12
C GLN A 167 2.91 -27.18 12.89
N GLY A 168 3.63 -27.57 11.83
CA GLY A 168 3.05 -28.04 10.57
C GLY A 168 2.73 -26.93 9.56
N ALA A 169 3.15 -25.70 9.82
CA ALA A 169 3.01 -24.62 8.83
C ALA A 169 3.76 -24.95 7.52
N PRO A 170 3.20 -24.56 6.35
CA PRO A 170 3.85 -24.77 5.07
C PRO A 170 5.17 -24.00 4.98
N ALA A 171 6.09 -24.51 4.17
CA ALA A 171 7.34 -23.84 3.88
C ALA A 171 7.11 -22.59 3.02
N VAL A 172 8.10 -21.69 2.99
CA VAL A 172 7.99 -20.37 2.32
C VAL A 172 7.70 -20.51 0.84
N ASP A 173 8.28 -21.51 0.19
CA ASP A 173 8.12 -21.85 -1.22
C ASP A 173 6.73 -22.44 -1.55
N THR A 174 6.04 -23.00 -0.56
CA THR A 174 4.73 -23.67 -0.71
C THR A 174 3.56 -22.90 -0.09
N VAL A 175 3.84 -21.79 0.61
CA VAL A 175 2.81 -21.00 1.33
C VAL A 175 1.75 -20.43 0.40
N ILE A 176 2.13 -19.97 -0.80
CA ILE A 176 1.19 -19.42 -1.79
C ILE A 176 0.29 -20.50 -2.38
N VAL A 177 0.85 -21.68 -2.66
CA VAL A 177 0.08 -22.84 -3.14
C VAL A 177 -0.95 -23.25 -2.10
N THR A 178 -0.54 -23.27 -0.82
CA THR A 178 -1.44 -23.56 0.30
C THR A 178 -2.55 -22.52 0.38
N ALA A 179 -2.24 -21.23 0.27
CA ALA A 179 -3.25 -20.17 0.29
C ALA A 179 -4.26 -20.28 -0.87
N GLY A 180 -3.80 -20.66 -2.07
CA GLY A 180 -4.67 -20.94 -3.22
C GLY A 180 -5.66 -22.08 -2.96
N LEU A 181 -5.22 -23.17 -2.32
CA LEU A 181 -6.10 -24.28 -1.95
C LEU A 181 -7.21 -23.85 -0.97
N TRP A 182 -6.91 -22.91 -0.08
CA TRP A 182 -7.90 -22.33 0.83
C TRP A 182 -8.93 -21.47 0.09
N GLU A 183 -8.48 -20.68 -0.88
CA GLU A 183 -9.35 -19.88 -1.74
C GLU A 183 -10.32 -20.78 -2.53
N ASP A 184 -9.79 -21.77 -3.25
CA ASP A 184 -10.59 -22.71 -4.05
C ASP A 184 -11.62 -23.45 -3.19
N PHE A 185 -11.21 -23.88 -1.99
CA PHE A 185 -12.10 -24.56 -1.06
C PHE A 185 -13.26 -23.66 -0.61
N LEU A 186 -12.99 -22.43 -0.20
CA LEU A 186 -14.03 -21.50 0.27
C LEU A 186 -14.98 -21.07 -0.87
N ILE A 187 -14.45 -20.87 -2.08
CA ILE A 187 -15.26 -20.65 -3.28
C ILE A 187 -16.17 -21.86 -3.55
N GLY A 188 -15.61 -23.07 -3.47
CA GLY A 188 -16.37 -24.32 -3.59
C GLY A 188 -17.50 -24.45 -2.57
N LYS A 189 -17.31 -23.90 -1.37
CA LYS A 189 -18.32 -23.83 -0.30
C LYS A 189 -19.25 -22.61 -0.37
N LYS A 190 -19.19 -21.83 -1.46
CA LYS A 190 -20.03 -20.64 -1.70
C LYS A 190 -19.86 -19.54 -0.64
N VAL A 191 -18.64 -19.42 -0.10
CA VAL A 191 -18.22 -18.34 0.80
C VAL A 191 -17.62 -17.22 -0.06
N THR A 192 -18.48 -16.47 -0.75
CA THR A 192 -18.10 -15.55 -1.83
C THR A 192 -18.80 -14.19 -1.76
N ILE A 193 -19.53 -13.88 -0.67
CA ILE A 193 -20.28 -12.63 -0.52
C ILE A 193 -19.54 -11.74 0.48
N LEU A 194 -18.88 -10.69 0.02
CA LEU A 194 -18.04 -9.81 0.85
C LEU A 194 -18.77 -9.35 2.13
N GLU A 195 -19.95 -8.77 1.97
CA GLU A 195 -20.71 -8.12 3.05
C GLU A 195 -21.15 -9.10 4.14
N VAL A 196 -21.23 -10.38 3.80
CA VAL A 196 -21.73 -11.44 4.69
C VAL A 196 -20.60 -12.31 5.21
N ASP A 197 -19.67 -12.68 4.33
CA ASP A 197 -18.69 -13.71 4.59
C ASP A 197 -17.39 -13.15 5.19
N GLN A 198 -17.07 -11.87 4.99
CA GLN A 198 -15.85 -11.25 5.55
C GLN A 198 -15.81 -11.38 7.07
N SER A 199 -16.84 -10.90 7.78
CA SER A 199 -16.91 -10.96 9.25
C SER A 199 -16.94 -12.40 9.77
N ARG A 200 -17.57 -13.32 9.02
CA ARG A 200 -17.63 -14.75 9.35
C ARG A 200 -16.25 -15.41 9.26
N ILE A 201 -15.48 -15.10 8.21
CA ILE A 201 -14.11 -15.61 8.04
C ILE A 201 -13.21 -15.08 9.15
N GLN A 202 -13.29 -13.79 9.46
CA GLN A 202 -12.53 -13.17 10.55
C GLN A 202 -12.84 -13.84 11.91
N ALA A 203 -14.11 -14.10 12.19
CA ALA A 203 -14.53 -14.80 13.40
C ALA A 203 -14.01 -16.25 13.44
N GLY A 204 -14.11 -16.98 12.32
CA GLY A 204 -13.63 -18.37 12.23
C GLY A 204 -12.11 -18.49 12.43
N PHE A 205 -11.31 -17.59 11.85
CA PHE A 205 -9.87 -17.57 12.08
C PHE A 205 -9.51 -17.19 13.52
N LYS A 206 -10.24 -16.25 14.13
CA LYS A 206 -10.07 -15.92 15.55
C LYS A 206 -10.34 -17.13 16.45
N GLU A 207 -11.40 -17.88 16.17
CA GLU A 207 -11.74 -19.09 16.92
C GLU A 207 -10.68 -20.18 16.73
N LEU A 208 -10.19 -20.39 15.51
CA LEU A 208 -9.09 -21.31 15.23
C LEU A 208 -7.83 -20.92 16.00
N LEU A 209 -7.44 -19.65 15.97
CA LEU A 209 -6.21 -19.20 16.63
C LEU A 209 -6.22 -19.48 18.13
N ASN A 210 -7.39 -19.35 18.77
CA ASN A 210 -7.58 -19.57 20.20
C ASN A 210 -7.60 -21.06 20.58
N ASN A 211 -8.08 -21.93 19.70
CA ASN A 211 -8.42 -23.32 20.05
C ASN A 211 -7.57 -24.38 19.32
N PHE A 212 -6.75 -24.00 18.34
CA PHE A 212 -5.90 -24.93 17.57
C PHE A 212 -4.41 -24.70 17.84
N GLU A 213 -3.72 -25.78 18.23
CA GLU A 213 -2.28 -25.75 18.48
C GLU A 213 -1.43 -26.04 17.23
N LYS A 214 -2.02 -26.71 16.24
CA LYS A 214 -1.39 -27.10 14.97
C LYS A 214 -1.86 -26.22 13.82
N TRP A 215 -1.16 -26.31 12.69
CA TRP A 215 -1.62 -25.68 11.45
C TRP A 215 -3.00 -26.23 11.03
N PRO A 216 -4.00 -25.36 10.81
CA PRO A 216 -5.36 -25.80 10.44
C PRO A 216 -5.47 -26.20 8.96
N GLU A 217 -6.53 -26.92 8.61
CA GLU A 217 -6.97 -27.19 7.23
C GLU A 217 -8.17 -26.31 6.84
N PRO A 218 -8.47 -26.10 5.53
CA PRO A 218 -9.61 -25.29 5.09
C PRO A 218 -10.96 -25.72 5.69
N LYS A 219 -11.15 -27.03 5.89
CA LYS A 219 -12.36 -27.60 6.49
C LYS A 219 -12.53 -27.18 7.96
N ASP A 220 -11.43 -26.96 8.67
CA ASP A 220 -11.46 -26.56 10.09
C ASP A 220 -11.95 -25.12 10.25
N LEU A 221 -11.56 -24.24 9.31
CA LEU A 221 -12.11 -22.88 9.24
C LEU A 221 -13.60 -22.94 8.90
N PHE A 222 -13.97 -23.68 7.86
CA PHE A 222 -15.36 -23.74 7.41
C PHE A 222 -16.32 -24.25 8.49
N ALA A 223 -15.90 -25.26 9.27
CA ALA A 223 -16.68 -25.78 10.40
C ALA A 223 -16.95 -24.74 11.51
N ARG A 224 -16.11 -23.69 11.59
CA ARG A 224 -16.17 -22.62 12.60
C ARG A 224 -16.73 -21.31 12.09
N LEU A 225 -17.11 -21.24 10.81
CA LEU A 225 -17.76 -20.04 10.32
C LEU A 225 -19.13 -19.90 11.01
N PRO A 226 -19.43 -18.73 11.61
CA PRO A 226 -20.76 -18.44 12.11
C PRO A 226 -21.81 -18.72 11.04
N ARG A 227 -23.03 -19.11 11.44
CA ARG A 227 -24.11 -19.37 10.48
C ARG A 227 -24.36 -18.12 9.62
N ARG A 228 -24.58 -18.34 8.32
CA ARG A 228 -24.96 -17.24 7.43
C ARG A 228 -26.30 -16.67 7.90
N PRO A 229 -26.44 -15.34 8.03
CA PRO A 229 -27.73 -14.72 8.33
C PRO A 229 -28.79 -15.21 7.33
N GLU A 230 -30.00 -15.47 7.82
CA GLU A 230 -31.10 -15.85 6.93
C GLU A 230 -31.33 -14.74 5.91
N ARG A 231 -31.38 -15.11 4.63
CA ARG A 231 -31.80 -14.17 3.59
C ARG A 231 -33.25 -13.81 3.90
N LYS A 232 -33.50 -12.54 4.23
CA LYS A 232 -34.87 -12.02 4.23
C LYS A 232 -35.47 -12.35 2.86
N LYS A 233 -36.47 -13.24 2.82
CA LYS A 233 -37.24 -13.46 1.60
C LYS A 233 -37.83 -12.10 1.23
N VAL A 234 -37.65 -11.70 -0.02
CA VAL A 234 -38.44 -10.60 -0.57
C VAL A 234 -39.90 -10.99 -0.36
N GLU A 235 -40.68 -10.14 0.30
CA GLU A 235 -42.10 -10.38 0.51
C GLU A 235 -42.76 -10.66 -0.85
N ALA A 236 -43.66 -11.63 -0.87
CA ALA A 236 -44.03 -12.34 -2.08
C ALA A 236 -44.67 -11.45 -3.15
N GLY A 237 -44.16 -11.58 -4.38
CA GLY A 237 -44.83 -11.27 -5.65
C GLY A 237 -44.76 -9.80 -6.08
N LEU A 238 -44.17 -9.55 -7.26
CA LEU A 238 -44.41 -8.29 -7.98
C LEU A 238 -45.92 -8.07 -8.06
N SER A 239 -46.39 -6.91 -7.60
CA SER A 239 -47.77 -6.50 -7.80
C SER A 239 -48.05 -6.41 -9.30
N ASP A 240 -49.33 -6.50 -9.70
CA ASP A 240 -49.69 -6.30 -11.10
C ASP A 240 -49.28 -4.92 -11.62
N ASP A 241 -49.18 -3.92 -10.73
CA ASP A 241 -48.67 -2.59 -11.01
C ASP A 241 -47.15 -2.60 -11.29
N ASP A 242 -46.37 -3.34 -10.51
CA ASP A 242 -44.92 -3.51 -10.75
C ASP A 242 -44.67 -4.25 -12.09
N ARG A 243 -45.52 -5.21 -12.44
CA ARG A 243 -45.46 -5.93 -13.73
C ARG A 243 -45.81 -5.00 -14.90
N ALA A 244 -46.80 -4.13 -14.74
CA ALA A 244 -47.19 -3.16 -15.76
C ALA A 244 -46.10 -2.10 -15.98
N LYS A 245 -45.51 -1.58 -14.90
CA LYS A 245 -44.37 -0.65 -14.94
C LYS A 245 -43.16 -1.27 -15.64
N GLY A 246 -42.83 -2.52 -15.32
CA GLY A 246 -41.77 -3.27 -16.00
C GLY A 246 -42.02 -3.40 -17.50
N LYS A 247 -43.23 -3.83 -17.91
CA LYS A 247 -43.59 -3.95 -19.34
C LYS A 247 -43.49 -2.62 -20.09
N ALA A 248 -43.95 -1.52 -19.48
CA ALA A 248 -43.88 -0.19 -20.07
C ALA A 248 -42.43 0.28 -20.26
N PHE A 249 -41.57 0.06 -19.25
CA PHE A 249 -40.15 0.39 -19.30
C PHE A 249 -39.44 -0.35 -20.45
N PHE A 250 -39.62 -1.66 -20.58
CA PHE A 250 -38.98 -2.45 -21.65
C PHE A 250 -39.50 -2.08 -23.04
N LYS A 251 -40.78 -1.69 -23.17
CA LYS A 251 -41.35 -1.24 -24.45
C LYS A 251 -40.77 0.11 -24.90
N GLY A 252 -40.35 0.96 -23.96
CA GLY A 252 -39.70 2.25 -24.26
C GLY A 252 -38.27 2.12 -24.78
N LEU A 253 -37.57 1.02 -24.44
CA LEU A 253 -36.20 0.74 -24.87
C LEU A 253 -36.11 0.10 -26.28
N GLN A 254 -37.25 -0.28 -26.87
CA GLN A 254 -37.33 -0.89 -28.20
C GLN A 254 -37.66 0.13 -29.33
N LYS A 255 -37.54 1.43 -29.05
CA LYS A 255 -37.58 2.50 -30.06
C LYS A 255 -36.21 3.12 -30.22
#